data_AF-A0A839E4R2-F1
#
_entry.id   AF-A0A839E4R2-F1
#
_cell.length_a   1.000
_cell.length_b   1.000
_cell.length_c   1.000
_cell.angle_alpha   90.00
_cell.angle_beta   90.00
_cell.angle_gamma   90.00
#
_symmetry.space_group_name_H-M   'P 1'
#
loop_
_entity.id
_entity.type
_entity.pdbx_description
1 polymer ?
#
loop_
_entity_poly.entity_id
_entity_poly.type
_entity_poly.pdbx_seq_one_letter_code
_entity_poly.pdbx_strand_id
1 'polypeptide(L)'
;MEPLAGALRLAESGVGAERAASEPDATWVDGEPWPTLTYRLAALAHPAGVSALTAGATRRPEDVVRGFVRPVRRRDRLQAAGAGRWLATMPDWPPSLGLDAGPRFLDHMGAGDARVGLRVSAARLLRNEVG
;
A
#
# COMPACT_ATOMS: atom_id res chain seq x y z
N MET A 1 -19.81 26.88 -1.49
CA MET A 1 -18.58 26.07 -1.33
C MET A 1 -18.97 24.77 -0.65
N GLU A 2 -19.55 23.84 -1.40
CA GLU A 2 -19.90 22.50 -0.95
C GLU A 2 -19.92 21.58 -2.19
N PRO A 3 -18.79 20.94 -2.56
CA PRO A 3 -18.80 19.88 -3.56
C PRO A 3 -18.42 18.50 -2.96
N LEU A 4 -18.22 18.37 -1.65
CA LEU A 4 -17.75 17.12 -1.05
C LEU A 4 -18.89 16.17 -0.62
N ALA A 5 -20.09 16.68 -0.32
CA ALA A 5 -21.24 15.86 0.04
C ALA A 5 -21.76 14.98 -1.13
N GLY A 6 -21.51 15.38 -2.39
CA GLY A 6 -21.93 14.61 -3.57
C GLY A 6 -21.08 13.36 -3.83
N ALA A 7 -19.80 13.39 -3.45
CA ALA A 7 -18.87 12.29 -3.68
C ALA A 7 -19.14 11.08 -2.76
N LEU A 8 -19.59 11.34 -1.53
CA LEU A 8 -19.98 10.29 -0.58
C LEU A 8 -21.28 9.58 -0.99
N ARG A 9 -22.24 10.30 -1.61
CA ARG A 9 -23.54 9.73 -1.99
C ARG A 9 -23.47 8.75 -3.17
N LEU A 10 -22.42 8.84 -3.99
CA LEU A 10 -22.13 7.88 -5.06
C LEU A 10 -21.59 6.54 -4.52
N ALA A 11 -21.02 6.53 -3.31
CA ALA A 11 -20.65 5.28 -2.64
C ALA A 11 -21.86 4.55 -2.02
N GLU A 12 -22.96 5.27 -1.77
CA GLU A 12 -24.16 4.74 -1.09
C GLU A 12 -25.25 4.24 -2.07
N SER A 13 -25.18 4.62 -3.35
CA SER A 13 -26.18 4.20 -4.35
C SER A 13 -25.84 2.82 -4.92
N GLY A 14 -26.31 1.79 -4.24
CA GLY A 14 -26.22 0.39 -4.63
C GLY A 14 -26.92 0.04 -5.93
N VAL A 15 -26.24 0.26 -7.06
CA VAL A 15 -26.46 -0.47 -8.32
C VAL A 15 -25.20 -1.30 -8.57
N GLY A 16 -25.12 -2.45 -7.89
CA GLY A 16 -23.98 -3.37 -8.01
C GLY A 16 -23.90 -4.49 -6.96
N ALA A 17 -24.92 -4.67 -6.13
CA ALA A 17 -24.93 -5.64 -5.02
C ALA A 17 -25.04 -7.12 -5.45
N GLU A 18 -24.85 -7.47 -6.73
CA GLU A 18 -25.05 -8.85 -7.21
C GLU A 18 -24.05 -9.31 -8.29
N ARG A 19 -22.78 -8.93 -8.12
CA ARG A 19 -21.71 -9.89 -8.34
C ARG A 19 -21.11 -10.11 -6.96
N ALA A 20 -21.26 -11.31 -6.40
CA ALA A 20 -20.27 -11.79 -5.47
C ALA A 20 -18.94 -11.75 -6.23
N ALA A 21 -18.22 -10.64 -6.13
CA ALA A 21 -16.97 -10.45 -6.84
C ALA A 21 -15.99 -11.42 -6.19
N SER A 22 -15.84 -12.59 -6.79
CA SER A 22 -14.78 -13.53 -6.43
C SER A 22 -13.49 -12.73 -6.34
N GLU A 23 -12.74 -12.96 -5.26
CA GLU A 23 -11.50 -12.25 -5.03
C GLU A 23 -10.60 -12.36 -6.27
N PRO A 24 -9.93 -11.27 -6.69
CA PRO A 24 -8.96 -11.33 -7.79
C PRO A 24 -7.88 -12.39 -7.54
N ASP A 25 -7.44 -13.06 -8.60
CA ASP A 25 -6.38 -14.05 -8.51
C ASP A 25 -5.09 -13.46 -7.91
N ALA A 26 -4.66 -14.04 -6.78
CA ALA A 26 -3.48 -13.66 -6.04
C ALA A 26 -2.37 -14.73 -6.09
N THR A 27 -2.53 -15.81 -6.87
CA THR A 27 -1.55 -16.92 -6.96
C THR A 27 -0.16 -16.46 -7.43
N TRP A 28 -0.12 -15.39 -8.22
CA TRP A 28 1.13 -14.77 -8.68
C TRP A 28 2.01 -14.24 -7.54
N VAL A 29 1.44 -13.91 -6.38
CA VAL A 29 2.16 -13.35 -5.23
C VAL A 29 3.17 -14.35 -4.67
N ASP A 30 2.83 -15.64 -4.69
CA ASP A 30 3.68 -16.70 -4.15
C ASP A 30 4.84 -17.03 -5.11
N GLY A 31 4.62 -16.93 -6.43
CA GLY A 31 5.59 -17.36 -7.45
C GLY A 31 6.48 -16.26 -8.04
N GLU A 32 6.09 -14.99 -7.98
CA GLU A 32 6.87 -13.91 -8.62
C GLU A 32 8.19 -13.61 -7.89
N PRO A 33 9.30 -13.44 -8.62
CA PRO A 33 10.50 -12.80 -8.10
C PRO A 33 10.20 -11.47 -7.39
N TRP A 34 10.92 -11.21 -6.31
CA TRP A 34 10.69 -10.05 -5.46
C TRP A 34 10.65 -8.69 -6.19
N PRO A 35 11.44 -8.41 -7.26
CA PRO A 35 11.38 -7.11 -7.92
C PRO A 35 10.02 -6.90 -8.61
N THR A 36 9.52 -7.92 -9.29
CA THR A 36 8.25 -7.85 -10.01
C THR A 36 7.07 -7.84 -9.05
N LEU A 37 7.13 -8.67 -8.00
CA LEU A 37 6.15 -8.70 -6.93
C LEU A 37 5.95 -7.29 -6.36
N THR A 38 7.05 -6.67 -5.92
CA THR A 38 7.00 -5.37 -5.23
C THR A 38 6.67 -4.22 -6.17
N TYR A 39 7.05 -4.32 -7.44
CA TYR A 39 6.58 -3.42 -8.50
C TYR A 39 5.06 -3.43 -8.61
N ARG A 40 4.44 -4.61 -8.75
CA ARG A 40 2.98 -4.72 -8.88
C ARG A 40 2.25 -4.29 -7.62
N LEU A 41 2.70 -4.73 -6.45
CA LEU A 41 2.10 -4.33 -5.18
C LEU A 41 2.09 -2.80 -5.03
N ALA A 42 3.19 -2.11 -5.32
CA ALA A 42 3.25 -0.66 -5.20
C ALA A 42 2.30 0.10 -6.14
N ALA A 43 1.91 -0.51 -7.26
CA ALA A 43 0.91 0.04 -8.18
C ALA A 43 -0.52 -0.18 -7.67
N LEU A 44 -0.78 -1.30 -6.99
CA LEU A 44 -2.10 -1.68 -6.46
C LEU A 44 -2.45 -0.92 -5.18
N ALA A 45 -3.70 -0.48 -5.08
CA ALA A 45 -4.27 -0.04 -3.80
C ALA A 45 -4.20 -1.19 -2.78
N HIS A 46 -3.89 -0.85 -1.53
CA HIS A 46 -3.96 -1.83 -0.45
C HIS A 46 -5.44 -2.10 -0.13
N PRO A 47 -5.92 -3.36 -0.16
CA PRO A 47 -7.29 -3.69 0.20
C PRO A 47 -7.55 -3.49 1.70
N ALA A 48 -8.57 -2.72 2.07
CA ALA A 48 -9.02 -2.69 3.45
C ALA A 48 -9.50 -4.09 3.87
N GLY A 49 -8.85 -4.70 4.86
CA GLY A 49 -9.20 -6.02 5.40
C GLY A 49 -8.32 -7.19 4.91
N VAL A 50 -8.74 -8.41 5.28
CA VAL A 50 -8.04 -9.65 4.95
C VAL A 50 -8.37 -10.07 3.51
N SER A 51 -7.34 -10.27 2.69
CA SER A 51 -7.43 -10.71 1.29
C SER A 51 -6.30 -11.69 0.99
N ALA A 52 -6.44 -12.56 0.00
CA ALA A 52 -5.38 -13.41 -0.52
C ALA A 52 -4.13 -12.60 -0.94
N LEU A 53 -4.32 -11.38 -1.45
CA LEU A 53 -3.23 -10.44 -1.73
C LEU A 53 -2.49 -10.01 -0.46
N THR A 54 -3.21 -9.60 0.59
CA THR A 54 -2.59 -9.17 1.84
C THR A 54 -1.96 -10.35 2.59
N ALA A 55 -2.61 -11.51 2.60
CA ALA A 55 -2.06 -12.74 3.15
C ALA A 55 -0.78 -13.18 2.42
N GLY A 56 -0.76 -13.14 1.09
CA GLY A 56 0.41 -13.48 0.27
C GLY A 56 1.58 -12.51 0.50
N ALA A 57 1.30 -11.21 0.54
CA ALA A 57 2.32 -10.20 0.82
C ALA A 57 2.92 -10.39 2.23
N THR A 58 2.08 -10.64 3.24
CA THR A 58 2.52 -10.86 4.63
C THR A 58 3.38 -12.12 4.81
N ARG A 59 3.25 -13.13 3.94
CA ARG A 59 4.17 -14.28 3.92
C ARG A 59 5.58 -13.95 3.41
N ARG A 60 5.78 -12.79 2.80
CA ARG A 60 7.06 -12.39 2.17
C ARG A 60 7.57 -11.02 2.66
N PRO A 61 7.72 -10.82 3.99
CA PRO A 61 8.03 -9.50 4.55
C PRO A 61 9.39 -8.97 4.07
N GLU A 62 10.42 -9.82 3.96
CA GLU A 62 11.75 -9.42 3.48
C GLU A 62 11.72 -8.85 2.06
N ASP A 63 10.90 -9.45 1.19
CA ASP A 63 10.81 -9.02 -0.20
C ASP A 63 10.13 -7.67 -0.30
N VAL A 64 9.07 -7.43 0.48
CA VAL A 64 8.42 -6.13 0.53
C VAL A 64 9.34 -5.07 1.14
N VAL A 65 10.14 -5.42 2.15
CA VAL A 65 11.19 -4.54 2.69
C VAL A 65 12.23 -4.19 1.62
N ARG A 66 12.74 -5.17 0.87
CA ARG A 66 13.65 -4.93 -0.27
C ARG A 66 13.01 -4.04 -1.34
N GLY A 67 11.73 -4.28 -1.62
CA GLY A 67 10.88 -3.52 -2.53
C GLY A 67 10.64 -2.07 -2.12
N PHE A 68 10.76 -1.76 -0.83
CA PHE A 68 10.72 -0.39 -0.31
C PHE A 68 12.10 0.28 -0.32
N VAL A 69 13.14 -0.40 0.18
CA VAL A 69 14.49 0.16 0.31
C VAL A 69 15.12 0.45 -1.05
N ARG A 70 14.91 -0.42 -2.04
CA ARG A 70 15.45 -0.23 -3.40
C ARG A 70 14.99 1.07 -4.05
N PRO A 71 13.69 1.37 -4.19
CA PRO A 71 13.23 2.62 -4.77
C PRO A 71 13.59 3.84 -3.92
N VAL A 72 13.65 3.73 -2.58
CA VAL A 72 14.20 4.79 -1.71
C VAL A 72 15.63 5.16 -2.13
N ARG A 73 16.51 4.17 -2.29
CA ARG A 73 17.90 4.40 -2.74
C ARG A 73 17.97 4.94 -4.18
N ARG A 74 17.03 4.57 -5.04
CA ARG A 74 16.94 5.03 -6.43
C ARG A 74 16.22 6.38 -6.59
N ARG A 75 15.72 6.97 -5.50
CA ARG A 75 14.89 8.19 -5.49
C ARG A 75 13.59 8.05 -6.28
N ASP A 76 13.10 6.82 -6.46
CA ASP A 76 11.78 6.55 -7.02
C ASP A 76 10.75 6.64 -5.88
N ARG A 77 10.24 7.85 -5.68
CA ARG A 77 9.37 8.18 -4.55
C ARG A 77 8.01 7.51 -4.65
N LEU A 78 7.46 7.38 -5.86
CA LEU A 78 6.12 6.82 -6.08
C LEU A 78 6.11 5.32 -5.78
N GLN A 79 7.12 4.61 -6.29
CA GLN A 79 7.31 3.20 -6.04
C GLN A 79 7.59 2.92 -4.56
N ALA A 80 8.45 3.73 -3.94
CA ALA A 80 8.74 3.62 -2.51
C ALA A 80 7.49 3.85 -1.65
N ALA A 81 6.68 4.86 -1.96
CA ALA A 81 5.44 5.13 -1.22
C ALA A 81 4.40 4.02 -1.42
N GLY A 82 4.32 3.44 -2.62
CA GLY A 82 3.45 2.29 -2.88
C GLY A 82 3.87 1.05 -2.08
N ALA A 83 5.15 0.69 -2.09
CA ALA A 83 5.67 -0.43 -1.30
C ALA A 83 5.56 -0.19 0.21
N GLY A 84 5.79 1.05 0.66
CA GLY A 84 5.67 1.44 2.06
C GLY A 84 4.25 1.27 2.61
N ARG A 85 3.21 1.49 1.79
CA ARG A 85 1.82 1.21 2.17
C ARG A 85 1.58 -0.27 2.48
N TRP A 86 2.18 -1.18 1.71
CA TRP A 86 2.07 -2.62 1.97
C TRP A 86 2.86 -3.05 3.20
N LEU A 87 4.02 -2.44 3.45
CA LEU A 87 4.76 -2.69 4.69
C LEU A 87 4.00 -2.25 5.94
N ALA A 88 3.24 -1.16 5.86
CA ALA A 88 2.52 -0.61 7.00
C ALA A 88 1.45 -1.55 7.57
N THR A 89 1.02 -2.58 6.81
CA THR A 89 0.02 -3.56 7.25
C THR A 89 0.64 -4.89 7.68
N MET A 90 1.96 -5.02 7.68
CA MET A 90 2.63 -6.25 8.08
C MET A 90 2.82 -6.28 9.60
N PRO A 91 2.51 -7.41 10.26
CA PRO A 91 2.58 -7.52 11.71
C PRO A 91 4.02 -7.47 12.25
N ASP A 92 4.98 -8.04 11.52
CA ASP A 92 6.35 -8.21 12.00
C ASP A 92 7.38 -7.63 11.03
N TRP A 93 8.00 -6.51 11.39
CA TRP A 93 9.19 -6.00 10.70
C TRP A 93 10.24 -5.49 11.70
N PRO A 94 11.55 -5.67 11.41
CA PRO A 94 12.61 -5.25 12.32
C PRO A 94 12.56 -3.76 12.65
N PRO A 95 12.46 -3.33 13.93
CA PRO A 95 12.45 -1.91 14.31
C PRO A 95 13.65 -1.12 13.75
N SER A 96 14.77 -1.81 13.51
CA SER A 96 15.99 -1.28 12.88
C SER A 96 15.79 -0.75 11.44
N LEU A 97 14.69 -1.11 10.77
CA LEU A 97 14.34 -0.54 9.46
C LEU A 97 13.86 0.90 9.54
N GLY A 98 13.52 1.40 10.73
CA GLY A 98 13.07 2.78 10.91
C GLY A 98 11.86 3.13 10.05
N LEU A 99 10.94 2.19 9.81
CA LEU A 99 9.78 2.43 8.93
C LEU A 99 8.78 3.45 9.52
N ASP A 100 8.95 3.92 10.75
CA ASP A 100 8.27 5.13 11.24
C ASP A 100 8.85 6.41 10.65
N ALA A 101 10.16 6.42 10.43
CA ALA A 101 10.86 7.50 9.76
C ALA A 101 10.71 7.40 8.22
N GLY A 102 10.56 6.21 7.65
CA GLY A 102 10.48 5.99 6.20
C GLY A 102 9.37 6.80 5.49
N PRO A 103 8.09 6.69 5.89
CA PRO A 103 7.00 7.49 5.36
C PRO A 103 7.17 8.99 5.64
N ARG A 104 7.73 9.40 6.80
CA ARG A 104 8.07 10.82 7.06
C ARG A 104 9.17 11.34 6.14
N PHE A 105 10.16 10.51 5.85
CA PHE A 105 11.24 10.80 4.92
C PHE A 105 10.72 10.89 3.48
N LEU A 106 9.81 10.01 3.07
CA LEU A 106 9.18 10.07 1.75
C LEU A 106 8.26 11.29 1.59
N ASP A 107 7.52 11.65 2.63
CA ASP A 107 6.73 12.89 2.70
C ASP A 107 7.62 14.12 2.46
N HIS A 108 8.74 14.19 3.20
CA HIS A 108 9.72 15.26 3.07
C HIS A 108 10.39 15.27 1.69
N MET A 109 10.79 14.10 1.17
CA MET A 109 11.43 14.00 -0.14
C MET A 109 10.45 14.25 -1.30
N GLY A 110 9.19 13.89 -1.14
CA GLY A 110 8.13 13.95 -2.15
C GLY A 110 7.28 15.21 -2.09
N ALA A 111 7.66 16.20 -1.28
CA ALA A 111 6.99 17.48 -1.17
C ALA A 111 6.76 18.08 -2.58
N GLY A 112 5.50 18.07 -3.03
CA GLY A 112 5.07 18.50 -4.37
C GLY A 112 4.40 17.42 -5.22
N ASP A 113 4.54 16.13 -4.90
CA ASP A 113 3.83 15.03 -5.58
C ASP A 113 2.63 14.56 -4.74
N ALA A 114 1.42 14.93 -5.18
CA ALA A 114 0.17 14.57 -4.52
C ALA A 114 -0.05 13.04 -4.43
N ARG A 115 0.46 12.25 -5.37
CA ARG A 115 0.31 10.78 -5.35
C ARG A 115 1.19 10.16 -4.27
N VAL A 116 2.40 10.70 -4.08
CA VAL A 116 3.28 10.31 -2.98
C VAL A 116 2.63 10.66 -1.65
N GLY A 117 2.12 11.90 -1.51
CA GLY A 117 1.42 12.35 -0.31
C GLY A 117 0.24 11.44 0.06
N LEU A 118 -0.63 11.11 -0.89
CA LEU A 118 -1.75 10.20 -0.67
C LEU A 118 -1.31 8.82 -0.17
N ARG A 119 -0.28 8.23 -0.79
CA ARG A 119 0.22 6.89 -0.44
C ARG A 119 0.85 6.87 0.95
N VAL A 120 1.61 7.91 1.29
CA VAL A 120 2.21 8.07 2.62
C VAL A 120 1.13 8.21 3.68
N SER A 121 0.10 9.03 3.45
CA SER A 121 -1.01 9.19 4.39
C SER A 121 -1.78 7.89 4.58
N ALA A 122 -2.06 7.15 3.50
CA ALA A 122 -2.71 5.84 3.58
C ALA A 122 -1.88 4.85 4.40
N ALA A 123 -0.56 4.81 4.20
CA ALA A 123 0.33 3.96 4.99
C ALA A 123 0.27 4.29 6.49
N ARG A 124 0.24 5.58 6.85
CA ARG A 124 0.13 6.01 8.26
C ARG A 124 -1.21 5.62 8.87
N LEU A 125 -2.32 5.77 8.14
CA LEU A 125 -3.65 5.38 8.60
C LEU A 125 -3.74 3.88 8.84
N LEU A 126 -3.31 3.07 7.87
CA LEU A 126 -3.33 1.61 7.98
C LEU A 126 -2.49 1.12 9.16
N ARG A 127 -1.36 1.77 9.47
CA ARG A 127 -0.56 1.43 10.65
C ARG A 127 -1.31 1.69 11.96
N ASN A 128 -2.05 2.79 12.04
CA ASN A 128 -2.82 3.14 13.23
C ASN A 128 -4.05 2.25 13.43
N GLU A 129 -4.52 1.55 12.40
CA GLU A 129 -5.64 0.60 12.48
C GLU A 129 -5.19 -0.82 12.91
N VAL A 130 -3.92 -1.16 12.69
CA VAL A 130 -3.35 -2.49 12.97
C VAL A 130 -2.67 -2.56 14.35
N GLY A 131 -2.36 -1.42 14.97
CA GLY A 131 -1.75 -1.33 16.32
C GLY A 131 -2.77 -1.03 17.42
#